data_AF-A0A535V0U2-F1
#
_entry.id   AF-A0A535V0U2-F1
#
_cell.length_a   1.000
_cell.length_b   1.000
_cell.length_c   1.000
_cell.angle_alpha   90.00
_cell.angle_beta   90.00
_cell.angle_gamma   90.00
#
_symmetry.space_group_name_H-M   'P 1'
#
loop_
_entity.id
_entity.type
_entity.pdbx_description
1 polymer ?
#
loop_
_entity_poly.entity_id
_entity_poly.type
_entity_poly.pdbx_seq_one_letter_code
_entity_poly.pdbx_strand_id
1 'polypeptide(L)'
;MSTRCFRVSFSALSAAVAAILLASVGVMADDYSAADSPEADPGIDLQATTTTDFGGATPLGTSRTVRHWSGQTANTSDEVTYRYNIVGADPSTGGSAVIGVDMIPVNVNVAGRSFNGTDVVDAVLASPLFQGNSYAKTAAATNANRGKGMGGALSTGNDGVQLLDATMRTQFNQATADSTYHLVLDTPVVYDPVTIDVPDGKGILMTPGLITYANVDSHWFATRVQNQLGRQHLDPTRLAVFLTDDVILSDGPNPAGSLVLGAHGAGPATSSSSGSAHGSGNQPVQTFVWASWLTPGFFSRSTGWAKQDVYSLSHELAEWANNPFGDNTVQPWTSDRAMQYGCSNEFETGDPVFGYGFTLGKNPLHERFSDGTYHLSDEALLPWFMRSAPETQGTQHDATVGRYTFLGDLNPAATFHQPAPTC
;
A
#
# COMPACT_ATOMS: atom_id res chain seq x y z
N MET A 1 32.21 -75.73 68.64
CA MET A 1 31.54 -76.71 67.76
C MET A 1 30.87 -75.89 66.66
N SER A 2 31.21 -75.90 65.38
CA SER A 2 32.06 -76.73 64.53
C SER A 2 32.71 -75.86 63.42
N THR A 3 33.96 -76.16 63.11
CA THR A 3 34.75 -75.97 61.86
C THR A 3 33.94 -75.95 60.54
N ARG A 4 34.30 -75.35 59.38
CA ARG A 4 35.60 -75.07 58.70
C ARG A 4 35.34 -74.36 57.33
N CYS A 5 36.33 -73.62 56.81
CA CYS A 5 36.84 -73.52 55.39
C CYS A 5 35.93 -73.09 54.20
N PHE A 6 36.34 -72.42 53.10
CA PHE A 6 37.55 -71.70 52.62
C PHE A 6 37.27 -71.11 51.18
N ARG A 7 38.09 -70.12 50.72
CA ARG A 7 38.36 -69.59 49.34
C ARG A 7 37.48 -68.41 48.84
N VAL A 8 37.93 -67.17 48.55
CA VAL A 8 39.14 -66.51 47.94
C VAL A 8 39.30 -66.84 46.44
N SER A 9 39.46 -65.95 45.44
CA SER A 9 39.40 -64.48 45.24
C SER A 9 39.61 -64.19 43.72
N PHE A 10 39.65 -62.90 43.34
CA PHE A 10 40.33 -62.26 42.18
C PHE A 10 39.44 -62.05 40.92
N SER A 11 39.38 -60.90 40.24
CA SER A 11 40.26 -59.72 40.15
C SER A 11 39.50 -58.46 39.69
N ALA A 12 40.02 -57.29 40.06
CA ALA A 12 39.67 -55.97 39.55
C ALA A 12 40.38 -55.66 38.22
N LEU A 13 39.84 -54.71 37.43
CA LEU A 13 40.68 -53.67 36.78
C LEU A 13 39.87 -52.43 36.40
N SER A 14 40.48 -51.29 36.69
CA SER A 14 40.04 -49.90 36.55
C SER A 14 40.32 -49.31 35.16
N ALA A 15 39.63 -48.22 34.79
CA ALA A 15 40.23 -47.07 34.08
C ALA A 15 39.29 -45.85 34.12
N ALA A 16 39.87 -44.66 34.28
CA ALA A 16 39.23 -43.37 34.51
C ALA A 16 39.67 -42.31 33.47
N VAL A 17 39.04 -41.12 33.56
CA VAL A 17 39.45 -39.79 33.01
C VAL A 17 39.05 -39.58 31.52
N ALA A 18 38.43 -38.47 31.06
CA ALA A 18 38.59 -37.06 31.38
C ALA A 18 37.31 -36.24 31.16
N ALA A 19 37.04 -35.26 32.03
CA ALA A 19 36.11 -34.16 31.79
C ALA A 19 36.91 -32.90 31.40
N ILE A 20 36.57 -32.27 30.29
CA ILE A 20 37.13 -30.99 29.85
C ILE A 20 36.08 -29.90 30.11
N LEU A 21 36.48 -28.93 30.94
CA LEU A 21 35.84 -27.64 31.12
C LEU A 21 36.12 -26.75 29.90
N LEU A 22 35.08 -26.14 29.33
CA LEU A 22 35.18 -24.92 28.55
C LEU A 22 34.09 -23.96 29.02
N ALA A 23 34.53 -22.92 29.72
CA ALA A 23 33.78 -21.70 29.94
C ALA A 23 34.05 -20.75 28.77
N SER A 24 32.99 -20.18 28.19
CA SER A 24 33.10 -18.99 27.34
C SER A 24 31.78 -18.21 27.33
N VAL A 25 31.85 -17.06 28.01
CA VAL A 25 31.29 -15.74 27.67
C VAL A 25 29.83 -15.68 27.20
N GLY A 26 28.99 -15.10 28.06
CA GLY A 26 27.63 -14.73 27.73
C GLY A 26 27.56 -13.62 26.67
N VAL A 27 26.73 -13.85 25.68
CA VAL A 27 26.05 -12.84 24.90
C VAL A 27 24.57 -13.05 25.22
N MET A 28 23.94 -12.04 25.82
CA MET A 28 22.47 -12.00 25.96
C MET A 28 21.90 -11.91 24.56
N ALA A 29 21.45 -13.04 24.01
CA ALA A 29 20.44 -13.04 22.98
C ALA A 29 19.11 -12.86 23.72
N ASP A 30 18.39 -11.78 23.41
CA ASP A 30 16.98 -11.68 23.77
C ASP A 30 16.26 -12.84 23.06
N ASP A 31 15.89 -13.84 23.85
CA ASP A 31 15.01 -14.93 23.45
C ASP A 31 13.66 -14.34 23.02
N TYR A 32 13.47 -14.13 21.71
CA TYR A 32 12.13 -14.22 21.12
C TYR A 32 11.72 -15.70 21.21
N SER A 33 11.09 -16.05 22.32
CA SER A 33 10.49 -17.36 22.53
C SER A 33 9.38 -17.57 21.49
N ALA A 34 9.68 -18.41 20.50
CA ALA A 34 8.70 -19.05 19.64
C ALA A 34 7.85 -20.02 20.48
N ALA A 35 6.81 -19.50 21.10
CA ALA A 35 5.76 -20.29 21.74
C ALA A 35 4.44 -19.51 21.75
N ASP A 36 3.98 -19.10 20.57
CA ASP A 36 2.55 -18.97 20.34
C ASP A 36 2.09 -20.26 19.67
N SER A 37 1.06 -20.86 20.25
CA SER A 37 0.22 -21.88 19.61
C SER A 37 -0.10 -21.44 18.17
N PRO A 38 -0.38 -22.34 17.21
CA PRO A 38 -0.89 -21.92 15.91
C PRO A 38 -2.29 -21.34 16.16
N GLU A 39 -2.35 -20.05 16.49
CA GLU A 39 -3.59 -19.32 16.52
C GLU A 39 -4.15 -19.42 15.12
N ALA A 40 -5.32 -20.06 15.00
CA ALA A 40 -6.02 -20.23 13.74
C ALA A 40 -5.99 -18.91 12.98
N ASP A 41 -5.59 -18.92 11.71
CA ASP A 41 -5.51 -17.73 10.87
C ASP A 41 -6.91 -17.09 10.77
N PRO A 42 -7.20 -16.07 11.59
CA PRO A 42 -8.58 -15.70 11.88
C PRO A 42 -9.11 -14.66 10.88
N GLY A 43 -8.23 -14.13 10.03
CA GLY A 43 -8.54 -13.08 9.08
C GLY A 43 -9.33 -13.59 7.88
N ILE A 44 -9.89 -12.65 7.12
CA ILE A 44 -10.69 -12.99 5.95
C ILE A 44 -9.82 -13.39 4.75
N ASP A 45 -10.36 -14.31 3.96
CA ASP A 45 -9.86 -14.69 2.64
C ASP A 45 -10.92 -14.31 1.58
N LEU A 46 -11.29 -13.02 1.57
CA LEU A 46 -12.20 -12.45 0.58
C LEU A 46 -11.43 -11.61 -0.44
N GLN A 47 -11.98 -11.55 -1.66
CA GLN A 47 -11.51 -10.61 -2.67
C GLN A 47 -11.76 -9.18 -2.20
N ALA A 48 -10.75 -8.35 -2.39
CA ALA A 48 -10.78 -6.95 -2.05
C ALA A 48 -10.24 -6.14 -3.23
N THR A 49 -10.52 -4.85 -3.22
CA THR A 49 -10.20 -3.89 -4.25
C THR A 49 -10.03 -2.51 -3.62
N THR A 50 -9.59 -1.58 -4.43
CA THR A 50 -9.34 -0.17 -4.18
C THR A 50 -10.10 0.69 -5.19
N THR A 51 -10.80 0.06 -6.15
CA THR A 51 -11.65 0.78 -7.09
C THR A 51 -13.09 0.84 -6.62
N THR A 52 -13.59 2.07 -6.56
CA THR A 52 -15.00 2.42 -6.58
C THR A 52 -15.11 3.76 -7.27
N ASP A 53 -16.20 4.01 -8.00
CA ASP A 53 -16.43 5.32 -8.61
C ASP A 53 -16.60 6.40 -7.53
N PHE A 54 -15.47 7.03 -7.19
CA PHE A 54 -15.37 8.21 -6.33
C PHE A 54 -15.36 9.50 -7.17
N GLY A 55 -15.71 9.39 -8.45
CA GLY A 55 -15.75 10.48 -9.42
C GLY A 55 -14.38 10.81 -10.02
N GLY A 56 -14.46 11.44 -11.18
CA GLY A 56 -13.29 11.96 -11.90
C GLY A 56 -13.54 13.38 -12.42
N ALA A 57 -12.48 13.96 -12.98
CA ALA A 57 -12.54 15.28 -13.58
C ALA A 57 -11.71 15.32 -14.87
N THR A 58 -12.00 16.28 -15.75
CA THR A 58 -11.12 16.58 -16.89
C THR A 58 -10.72 18.04 -16.79
N PRO A 59 -9.68 18.37 -16.01
CA PRO A 59 -9.28 19.75 -15.80
C PRO A 59 -8.79 20.39 -17.12
N LEU A 60 -9.02 21.69 -17.26
CA LEU A 60 -8.38 22.49 -18.30
C LEU A 60 -6.94 22.77 -17.85
N GLY A 61 -6.04 23.08 -18.79
CA GLY A 61 -4.66 23.50 -18.44
C GLY A 61 -4.59 24.76 -17.57
N THR A 62 -5.68 25.50 -17.45
CA THR A 62 -5.82 26.68 -16.58
C THR A 62 -6.55 26.39 -15.25
N SER A 63 -7.07 25.17 -15.06
CA SER A 63 -7.75 24.78 -13.81
C SER A 63 -6.80 24.91 -12.63
N ARG A 64 -7.33 25.34 -11.48
CA ARG A 64 -6.59 25.35 -10.23
C ARG A 64 -6.74 23.98 -9.57
N THR A 65 -5.68 23.21 -9.60
CA THR A 65 -5.60 21.84 -9.09
C THR A 65 -4.17 21.53 -8.64
N VAL A 66 -3.93 20.34 -8.09
CA VAL A 66 -2.59 19.85 -7.78
C VAL A 66 -1.66 19.99 -8.98
N ARG A 67 -0.40 20.35 -8.72
CA ARG A 67 0.60 20.46 -9.78
C ARG A 67 0.73 19.11 -10.48
N HIS A 68 0.59 19.12 -11.79
CA HIS A 68 0.70 17.94 -12.65
C HIS A 68 1.39 18.33 -13.95
N TRP A 69 1.77 17.33 -14.73
CA TRP A 69 2.30 17.46 -16.07
C TRP A 69 1.59 16.45 -16.99
N SER A 70 1.50 16.79 -18.28
CA SER A 70 0.94 15.90 -19.28
C SER A 70 2.08 15.20 -20.03
N GLY A 71 2.01 13.88 -20.09
CA GLY A 71 2.94 13.06 -20.87
C GLY A 71 2.21 12.27 -21.95
N GLN A 72 3.00 11.63 -22.80
CA GLN A 72 2.49 10.66 -23.75
C GLN A 72 3.55 9.60 -24.04
N THR A 73 3.12 8.36 -24.22
CA THR A 73 3.99 7.26 -24.63
C THR A 73 3.30 6.45 -25.72
N ALA A 74 4.06 6.10 -26.76
CA ALA A 74 3.59 5.16 -27.77
C ALA A 74 3.72 3.73 -27.20
N ASN A 75 2.62 3.00 -27.16
CA ASN A 75 2.66 1.60 -26.78
C ASN A 75 3.18 0.79 -27.98
N THR A 76 4.22 0.01 -27.73
CA THR A 76 4.92 -0.72 -28.79
C THR A 76 4.11 -1.90 -29.34
N SER A 77 3.08 -2.34 -28.62
CA SER A 77 2.27 -3.51 -28.99
C SER A 77 1.09 -3.19 -29.91
N ASP A 78 0.49 -2.00 -29.79
CA ASP A 78 -0.68 -1.59 -30.59
C ASP A 78 -0.43 -0.33 -31.44
N GLU A 79 0.76 0.27 -31.32
CA GLU A 79 1.18 1.50 -31.98
C GLU A 79 0.33 2.74 -31.62
N VAL A 80 -0.48 2.66 -30.55
CA VAL A 80 -1.30 3.76 -30.05
C VAL A 80 -0.50 4.64 -29.10
N THR A 81 -0.62 5.96 -29.25
CA THR A 81 -0.06 6.91 -28.29
C THR A 81 -1.07 7.20 -27.19
N TYR A 82 -0.77 6.73 -25.98
CA TYR A 82 -1.55 7.02 -24.78
C TYR A 82 -1.05 8.31 -24.15
N ARG A 83 -2.00 9.17 -23.76
CA ARG A 83 -1.74 10.43 -23.06
C ARG A 83 -2.16 10.26 -21.61
N TYR A 84 -1.41 10.90 -20.72
CA TYR A 84 -1.68 10.83 -19.30
C TYR A 84 -1.34 12.16 -18.62
N ASN A 85 -2.03 12.45 -17.52
CA ASN A 85 -1.68 13.49 -16.57
C ASN A 85 -1.11 12.85 -15.31
N ILE A 86 0.06 13.27 -14.86
CA ILE A 86 0.71 12.71 -13.68
C ILE A 86 1.04 13.84 -12.71
N VAL A 87 0.84 13.61 -11.42
CA VAL A 87 1.15 14.57 -10.37
C VAL A 87 2.66 14.90 -10.36
N GLY A 88 2.99 16.17 -10.19
CA GLY A 88 4.35 16.63 -9.97
C GLY A 88 4.96 17.41 -11.12
N ALA A 89 6.28 17.29 -11.26
CA ALA A 89 7.06 17.90 -12.34
C ALA A 89 7.29 16.89 -13.48
N ASP A 90 7.54 17.37 -14.69
CA ASP A 90 7.92 16.50 -15.81
C ASP A 90 9.33 15.91 -15.55
N PRO A 91 9.46 14.58 -15.45
CA PRO A 91 10.74 13.93 -15.16
C PRO A 91 11.78 14.12 -16.29
N SER A 92 11.35 14.41 -17.52
CA SER A 92 12.25 14.58 -18.67
C SER A 92 12.98 15.92 -18.68
N THR A 93 12.40 16.95 -18.07
CA THR A 93 13.02 18.28 -17.95
C THR A 93 13.88 18.43 -16.71
N GLY A 94 13.86 17.44 -15.82
CA GLY A 94 14.38 17.53 -14.47
C GLY A 94 13.56 18.48 -13.59
N GLY A 95 13.60 18.25 -12.27
CA GLY A 95 13.01 19.15 -11.29
C GLY A 95 12.08 18.45 -10.30
N SER A 96 11.76 19.16 -9.23
CA SER A 96 10.97 18.62 -8.12
C SER A 96 9.60 19.28 -8.02
N ALA A 97 8.65 18.56 -7.46
CA ALA A 97 7.37 19.08 -7.01
C ALA A 97 7.15 18.72 -5.54
N VAL A 98 6.59 19.68 -4.80
CA VAL A 98 6.10 19.47 -3.45
C VAL A 98 4.59 19.69 -3.51
N ILE A 99 3.81 18.70 -3.09
CA ILE A 99 2.36 18.78 -3.03
C ILE A 99 1.94 18.86 -1.57
N GLY A 100 1.19 19.90 -1.24
CA GLY A 100 0.60 20.01 0.09
C GLY A 100 -0.44 18.94 0.35
N VAL A 101 -0.53 18.44 1.58
CA VAL A 101 -1.50 17.41 1.98
C VAL A 101 -2.38 17.93 3.11
N ASP A 102 -3.69 17.83 2.92
CA ASP A 102 -4.71 18.08 3.94
C ASP A 102 -5.25 16.73 4.41
N MET A 103 -4.92 16.34 5.65
CA MET A 103 -5.37 15.08 6.25
C MET A 103 -6.62 15.32 7.08
N ILE A 104 -7.70 14.64 6.74
CA ILE A 104 -9.01 14.72 7.39
C ILE A 104 -9.29 13.35 8.02
N PRO A 105 -9.10 13.19 9.33
CA PRO A 105 -9.50 11.97 10.01
C PRO A 105 -11.02 11.83 9.96
N VAL A 106 -11.51 10.64 9.64
CA VAL A 106 -12.95 10.34 9.56
C VAL A 106 -13.28 9.32 10.64
N ASN A 107 -14.08 9.74 11.62
CA ASN A 107 -14.58 8.87 12.68
C ASN A 107 -15.95 8.31 12.26
N VAL A 108 -16.04 7.01 12.07
CA VAL A 108 -17.23 6.35 11.56
C VAL A 108 -17.93 5.58 12.68
N ASN A 109 -19.21 5.85 12.88
CA ASN A 109 -20.03 5.13 13.87
C ASN A 109 -20.97 4.17 13.14
N VAL A 110 -20.91 2.88 13.48
CA VAL A 110 -21.79 1.84 12.94
C VAL A 110 -22.37 1.03 14.09
N ALA A 111 -23.70 0.92 14.15
CA ALA A 111 -24.41 0.11 15.13
C ALA A 111 -23.94 0.33 16.60
N GLY A 112 -23.64 1.59 16.96
CA GLY A 112 -23.21 1.98 18.30
C GLY A 112 -21.72 1.73 18.61
N ARG A 113 -20.92 1.29 17.63
CA ARG A 113 -19.45 1.18 17.73
C ARG A 113 -18.78 2.25 16.89
N SER A 114 -17.72 2.85 17.43
CA SER A 114 -16.91 3.86 16.75
C SER A 114 -15.63 3.25 16.17
N PHE A 115 -15.27 3.75 14.99
CA PHE A 115 -14.09 3.42 14.20
C PHE A 115 -13.40 4.74 13.85
N ASN A 116 -12.39 5.11 14.61
CA ASN A 116 -11.89 6.48 14.61
C ASN A 116 -10.62 6.60 13.79
N GLY A 117 -10.71 7.19 12.60
CA GLY A 117 -9.52 7.57 11.83
C GLY A 117 -8.56 8.47 12.63
N THR A 118 -9.04 9.17 13.65
CA THR A 118 -8.21 9.97 14.58
C THR A 118 -7.16 9.12 15.30
N ASP A 119 -7.48 7.86 15.62
CA ASP A 119 -6.63 7.00 16.45
C ASP A 119 -5.38 6.51 15.69
N VAL A 120 -5.38 6.62 14.35
CA VAL A 120 -4.31 6.12 13.47
C VAL A 120 -3.49 7.23 12.80
N VAL A 121 -3.85 8.51 12.99
CA VAL A 121 -3.18 9.67 12.35
C VAL A 121 -1.68 9.67 12.62
N ASP A 122 -1.25 9.60 13.88
CA ASP A 122 0.16 9.69 14.25
C ASP A 122 0.98 8.55 13.64
N ALA A 123 0.39 7.35 13.57
CA ALA A 123 1.02 6.20 12.95
C ALA A 123 1.14 6.36 11.44
N VAL A 124 0.13 6.91 10.77
CA VAL A 124 0.20 7.24 9.34
C VAL A 124 1.26 8.31 9.08
N LEU A 125 1.31 9.38 9.88
CA LEU A 125 2.32 10.44 9.74
C LEU A 125 3.75 9.96 9.98
N ALA A 126 3.94 8.97 10.84
CA ALA A 126 5.24 8.33 11.08
C ALA A 126 5.63 7.29 10.01
N SER A 127 4.72 6.95 9.10
CA SER A 127 4.94 5.92 8.09
C SER A 127 5.86 6.37 6.95
N PRO A 128 6.39 5.43 6.14
CA PRO A 128 7.17 5.74 4.94
C PRO A 128 6.42 6.56 3.87
N LEU A 129 5.10 6.75 4.02
CA LEU A 129 4.31 7.60 3.14
C LEU A 129 4.67 9.09 3.29
N PHE A 130 4.95 9.51 4.53
CA PHE A 130 5.26 10.91 4.85
C PHE A 130 6.67 11.10 5.42
N GLN A 131 7.34 10.02 5.82
CA GLN A 131 8.72 10.05 6.31
C GLN A 131 9.71 9.51 5.27
N GLY A 132 10.91 10.09 5.27
CA GLY A 132 12.03 9.61 4.47
C GLY A 132 12.51 8.23 4.93
N ASN A 133 12.76 7.32 3.97
CA ASN A 133 13.25 5.97 4.23
C ASN A 133 14.26 5.51 3.16
N SER A 134 14.95 4.39 3.39
CA SER A 134 15.81 3.77 2.39
C SER A 134 15.09 2.60 1.75
N TYR A 135 14.91 2.66 0.43
CA TYR A 135 14.28 1.64 -0.38
C TYR A 135 15.31 0.75 -1.07
N ALA A 136 16.60 0.78 -0.69
CA ALA A 136 17.60 -0.11 -1.26
C ALA A 136 17.28 -1.59 -0.99
N LYS A 137 16.63 -1.89 0.13
CA LYS A 137 16.20 -3.25 0.51
C LYS A 137 14.98 -3.23 1.41
N THR A 138 14.27 -4.35 1.46
CA THR A 138 13.20 -4.63 2.43
C THR A 138 13.50 -5.90 3.24
N ALA A 139 12.96 -5.99 4.45
CA ALA A 139 13.10 -7.17 5.31
C ALA A 139 12.17 -8.31 4.90
N ALA A 140 10.99 -8.00 4.37
CA ALA A 140 9.99 -8.98 3.94
C ALA A 140 9.20 -8.46 2.73
N ALA A 141 8.87 -9.36 1.82
CA ALA A 141 7.99 -9.11 0.69
C ALA A 141 6.98 -10.26 0.56
N THR A 142 5.85 -10.00 -0.10
CA THR A 142 4.82 -11.00 -0.33
C THR A 142 5.37 -12.21 -1.10
N ASN A 143 5.07 -13.42 -0.65
CA ASN A 143 5.47 -14.66 -1.33
C ASN A 143 4.42 -15.13 -2.36
N ALA A 144 4.71 -16.22 -3.09
CA ALA A 144 3.82 -16.75 -4.14
C ALA A 144 2.41 -17.14 -3.64
N ASN A 145 2.26 -17.44 -2.35
CA ASN A 145 0.99 -17.76 -1.69
C ASN A 145 0.31 -16.53 -1.07
N ARG A 146 0.80 -15.31 -1.34
CA ARG A 146 0.35 -14.03 -0.76
C ARG A 146 0.57 -13.89 0.76
N GLY A 147 1.35 -14.79 1.35
CA GLY A 147 1.79 -14.67 2.74
C GLY A 147 3.12 -13.92 2.86
N LYS A 148 3.64 -13.83 4.09
CA LYS A 148 4.96 -13.25 4.35
C LYS A 148 6.07 -14.09 3.70
N GLY A 149 6.91 -13.44 2.91
CA GLY A 149 8.10 -14.01 2.27
C GLY A 149 9.39 -13.35 2.73
N MET A 150 10.50 -13.83 2.17
CA MET A 150 11.81 -13.20 2.37
C MET A 150 11.87 -11.88 1.62
N GLY A 151 12.45 -10.85 2.25
CA GLY A 151 12.80 -9.60 1.56
C GLY A 151 14.12 -9.71 0.81
N GLY A 152 14.58 -8.58 0.28
CA GLY A 152 15.82 -8.50 -0.49
C GLY A 152 16.06 -7.10 -1.04
N ALA A 153 16.86 -7.02 -2.10
CA ALA A 153 17.08 -5.76 -2.83
C ALA A 153 15.75 -5.28 -3.43
N LEU A 154 15.48 -3.98 -3.30
CA LEU A 154 14.22 -3.37 -3.72
C LEU A 154 14.49 -2.33 -4.81
N SER A 155 14.62 -1.05 -4.47
CA SER A 155 14.89 0.07 -5.39
C SER A 155 16.09 0.89 -4.93
N THR A 156 17.29 0.42 -5.26
CA THR A 156 18.56 1.10 -4.94
C THR A 156 18.61 2.52 -5.52
N GLY A 157 19.16 3.46 -4.76
CA GLY A 157 19.24 4.88 -5.15
C GLY A 157 18.08 5.74 -4.63
N ASN A 158 17.08 5.11 -4.01
CA ASN A 158 16.00 5.75 -3.27
C ASN A 158 16.30 5.76 -1.77
N ASP A 159 17.18 6.66 -1.33
CA ASP A 159 17.60 6.80 0.06
C ASP A 159 17.15 8.13 0.65
N GLY A 160 16.48 8.07 1.81
CA GLY A 160 16.00 9.25 2.53
C GLY A 160 14.78 9.92 1.91
N VAL A 161 14.02 9.20 1.09
CA VAL A 161 12.85 9.72 0.35
C VAL A 161 11.54 9.09 0.83
N GLN A 162 10.40 9.71 0.52
CA GLN A 162 9.07 9.14 0.81
C GLN A 162 8.74 8.02 -0.18
N LEU A 163 7.75 7.17 0.14
CA LEU A 163 7.35 6.06 -0.74
C LEU A 163 6.95 6.57 -2.13
N LEU A 164 6.06 7.56 -2.18
CA LEU A 164 5.57 8.07 -3.46
C LEU A 164 6.73 8.60 -4.32
N ASP A 165 7.67 9.32 -3.71
CA ASP A 165 8.88 9.79 -4.39
C ASP A 165 9.71 8.62 -4.93
N ALA A 166 9.96 7.60 -4.10
CA ALA A 166 10.70 6.41 -4.52
C ALA A 166 10.02 5.68 -5.69
N THR A 167 8.71 5.52 -5.65
CA THR A 167 7.92 4.90 -6.72
C THR A 167 8.05 5.69 -8.01
N MET A 168 7.84 7.00 -7.98
CA MET A 168 7.94 7.85 -9.17
C MET A 168 9.37 7.94 -9.71
N ARG A 169 10.36 8.02 -8.83
CA ARG A 169 11.77 7.99 -9.23
C ARG A 169 12.13 6.68 -9.90
N THR A 170 11.60 5.56 -9.40
CA THR A 170 11.81 4.24 -10.00
C THR A 170 11.14 4.15 -11.37
N GLN A 171 9.87 4.58 -11.47
CA GLN A 171 9.08 4.57 -12.69
C GLN A 171 9.76 5.32 -13.85
N PHE A 172 10.37 6.47 -13.57
CA PHE A 172 10.96 7.34 -14.58
C PHE A 172 12.48 7.25 -14.70
N ASN A 173 13.10 6.20 -14.15
CA ASN A 173 14.56 6.02 -14.16
C ASN A 173 15.33 7.22 -13.56
N GLN A 174 14.80 7.78 -12.48
CA GLN A 174 15.33 8.92 -11.72
C GLN A 174 15.93 8.50 -10.36
N ALA A 175 16.02 7.20 -10.08
CA ALA A 175 16.67 6.65 -8.89
C ALA A 175 18.21 6.66 -8.99
N THR A 176 18.79 7.71 -9.58
CA THR A 176 20.23 7.88 -9.76
C THR A 176 20.75 9.00 -8.88
N ALA A 177 22.05 8.98 -8.56
CA ALA A 177 22.68 9.98 -7.70
C ALA A 177 22.65 11.40 -8.30
N ASP A 178 22.59 11.51 -9.63
CA ASP A 178 22.62 12.79 -10.35
C ASP A 178 21.22 13.34 -10.66
N SER A 179 20.16 12.57 -10.37
CA SER A 179 18.80 13.04 -10.61
C SER A 179 18.40 14.11 -9.59
N THR A 180 17.79 15.19 -10.10
CA THR A 180 17.15 16.22 -9.29
C THR A 180 15.62 16.05 -9.23
N TYR A 181 15.09 14.96 -9.79
CA TYR A 181 13.66 14.74 -9.83
C TYR A 181 13.15 14.23 -8.49
N HIS A 182 12.11 14.89 -7.97
CA HIS A 182 11.38 14.44 -6.80
C HIS A 182 9.89 14.77 -6.89
N LEU A 183 9.03 13.88 -6.39
CA LEU A 183 7.65 14.16 -6.04
C LEU A 183 7.48 13.95 -4.53
N VAL A 184 7.42 15.05 -3.79
CA VAL A 184 7.34 15.04 -2.32
C VAL A 184 5.94 15.44 -1.88
N LEU A 185 5.37 14.69 -0.95
CA LEU A 185 4.22 15.12 -0.16
C LEU A 185 4.72 15.97 1.00
N ASP A 186 4.27 17.22 1.08
CA ASP A 186 4.60 18.08 2.23
C ASP A 186 4.06 17.46 3.53
N THR A 187 4.56 17.93 4.66
CA THR A 187 4.03 17.53 5.97
C THR A 187 2.52 17.80 6.00
N PRO A 188 1.69 16.78 6.24
CA PRO A 188 0.25 16.96 6.22
C PRO A 188 -0.23 17.99 7.26
N VAL A 189 -1.16 18.84 6.85
CA VAL A 189 -1.97 19.63 7.77
C VAL A 189 -3.12 18.74 8.23
N VAL A 190 -3.15 18.41 9.51
CA VAL A 190 -4.22 17.60 10.11
C VAL A 190 -5.37 18.50 10.52
N TYR A 191 -6.57 18.22 10.01
CA TYR A 191 -7.80 18.93 10.32
C TYR A 191 -8.56 18.28 11.47
N ASP A 192 -9.53 19.01 12.03
CA ASP A 192 -10.49 18.45 12.98
C ASP A 192 -11.22 17.25 12.36
N PRO A 193 -11.46 16.17 13.14
CA PRO A 193 -12.06 14.97 12.60
C PRO A 193 -13.50 15.19 12.15
N VAL A 194 -13.87 14.55 11.05
CA VAL A 194 -15.25 14.48 10.58
C VAL A 194 -15.90 13.22 11.14
N THR A 195 -16.99 13.39 11.89
CA THR A 195 -17.79 12.25 12.36
C THR A 195 -18.88 11.90 11.35
N ILE A 196 -18.98 10.62 10.99
CA ILE A 196 -20.04 10.06 10.14
C ILE A 196 -20.79 9.00 10.93
N ASP A 197 -22.06 9.27 11.22
CA ASP A 197 -22.98 8.27 11.76
C ASP A 197 -23.63 7.50 10.60
N VAL A 198 -23.33 6.21 10.51
CA VAL A 198 -23.89 5.34 9.47
C VAL A 198 -25.29 4.90 9.89
N PRO A 199 -26.33 5.23 9.10
CA PRO A 199 -27.70 4.87 9.44
C PRO A 199 -27.94 3.37 9.25
N ASP A 200 -29.00 2.86 9.89
CA ASP A 200 -29.46 1.50 9.72
C ASP A 200 -29.65 1.16 8.23
N GLY A 201 -29.16 -0.01 7.82
CA GLY A 201 -29.21 -0.47 6.43
C GLY A 201 -28.13 0.12 5.51
N LYS A 202 -27.25 1.01 6.01
CA LYS A 202 -26.09 1.52 5.27
C LYS A 202 -24.74 1.04 5.81
N GLY A 203 -24.74 0.33 6.91
CA GLY A 203 -23.56 -0.41 7.34
C GLY A 203 -23.90 -1.46 8.39
N ILE A 204 -22.99 -2.40 8.55
CA ILE A 204 -23.07 -3.47 9.55
C ILE A 204 -21.70 -3.65 10.21
N LEU A 205 -21.71 -4.24 11.40
CA LEU A 205 -20.49 -4.72 12.03
C LEU A 205 -20.20 -6.13 11.55
N MET A 206 -18.94 -6.38 11.21
CA MET A 206 -18.43 -7.68 10.81
C MET A 206 -17.29 -8.07 11.73
N THR A 207 -17.26 -9.32 12.18
CA THR A 207 -16.19 -9.84 13.05
C THR A 207 -15.67 -11.17 12.52
N PRO A 208 -14.90 -11.17 11.41
CA PRO A 208 -14.18 -12.35 10.99
C PRO A 208 -13.09 -12.67 12.02
N GLY A 209 -13.23 -13.83 12.68
CA GLY A 209 -12.29 -14.24 13.70
C GLY A 209 -12.25 -13.27 14.89
N LEU A 210 -11.19 -12.46 14.99
CA LEU A 210 -10.88 -11.67 16.19
C LEU A 210 -10.83 -10.15 15.97
N ILE A 211 -10.92 -9.68 14.72
CA ILE A 211 -10.97 -8.25 14.38
C ILE A 211 -12.42 -7.90 14.02
N THR A 212 -12.93 -6.80 14.56
CA THR A 212 -14.25 -6.27 14.18
C THR A 212 -14.07 -5.02 13.38
N TYR A 213 -14.80 -4.90 12.27
CA TYR A 213 -14.73 -3.76 11.37
C TYR A 213 -16.13 -3.27 10.96
N ALA A 214 -16.18 -2.07 10.40
CA ALA A 214 -17.36 -1.50 9.79
C ALA A 214 -17.40 -1.86 8.29
N ASN A 215 -18.44 -2.57 7.84
CA ASN A 215 -18.75 -2.70 6.42
C ASN A 215 -19.83 -1.70 6.05
N VAL A 216 -19.54 -0.78 5.13
CA VAL A 216 -20.41 0.35 4.76
C VAL A 216 -20.75 0.31 3.27
N ASP A 217 -21.99 0.69 2.93
CA ASP A 217 -22.45 0.83 1.54
C ASP A 217 -21.56 1.84 0.78
N SER A 218 -20.86 1.36 -0.25
CA SER A 218 -19.86 2.10 -1.02
C SER A 218 -20.41 3.39 -1.62
N HIS A 219 -21.55 3.29 -2.32
CA HIS A 219 -22.18 4.43 -2.97
C HIS A 219 -22.65 5.49 -1.96
N TRP A 220 -23.24 5.05 -0.84
CA TRP A 220 -23.60 5.97 0.24
C TRP A 220 -22.36 6.65 0.81
N PHE A 221 -21.30 5.91 1.12
CA PHE A 221 -20.10 6.48 1.74
C PHE A 221 -19.35 7.45 0.81
N ALA A 222 -19.17 7.09 -0.48
CA ALA A 222 -18.51 7.92 -1.47
C ALA A 222 -19.10 9.34 -1.55
N THR A 223 -20.43 9.43 -1.59
CA THR A 223 -21.12 10.73 -1.58
C THR A 223 -20.90 11.53 -0.30
N ARG A 224 -20.60 10.90 0.85
CA ARG A 224 -20.30 11.62 2.11
C ARG A 224 -18.90 12.20 2.05
N VAL A 225 -17.92 11.45 1.54
CA VAL A 225 -16.55 11.94 1.30
C VAL A 225 -16.57 13.11 0.32
N GLN A 226 -17.22 12.95 -0.84
CA GLN A 226 -17.34 14.03 -1.84
C GLN A 226 -18.01 15.29 -1.29
N ASN A 227 -19.03 15.14 -0.44
CA ASN A 227 -19.67 16.29 0.21
C ASN A 227 -18.73 17.05 1.15
N GLN A 228 -17.69 16.41 1.71
CA GLN A 228 -16.71 17.10 2.55
C GLN A 228 -15.78 18.01 1.74
N LEU A 229 -15.46 17.64 0.49
CA LEU A 229 -14.64 18.48 -0.40
C LEU A 229 -15.22 19.90 -0.52
N GLY A 230 -16.54 20.00 -0.67
CA GLY A 230 -17.24 21.28 -0.77
C GLY A 230 -17.45 22.02 0.55
N ARG A 231 -17.32 21.35 1.71
CA ARG A 231 -17.59 21.91 3.05
C ARG A 231 -16.34 22.44 3.73
N GLN A 232 -15.21 21.78 3.51
CA GLN A 232 -13.95 22.09 4.19
C GLN A 232 -13.24 23.29 3.56
N HIS A 233 -13.69 23.78 2.39
CA HIS A 233 -13.07 24.89 1.66
C HIS A 233 -11.56 24.70 1.45
N LEU A 234 -11.15 23.45 1.17
CA LEU A 234 -9.76 23.07 0.96
C LEU A 234 -9.16 23.81 -0.24
N ASP A 235 -7.84 23.96 -0.23
CA ASP A 235 -7.13 24.50 -1.38
C ASP A 235 -7.00 23.41 -2.46
N PRO A 236 -7.65 23.55 -3.63
CA PRO A 236 -7.61 22.53 -4.69
C PRO A 236 -6.21 22.24 -5.23
N THR A 237 -5.18 23.05 -4.92
CA THR A 237 -3.79 22.74 -5.29
C THR A 237 -3.09 21.77 -4.33
N ARG A 238 -3.80 21.28 -3.31
CA ARG A 238 -3.33 20.32 -2.30
C ARG A 238 -4.11 19.01 -2.44
N LEU A 239 -3.52 17.89 -2.03
CA LEU A 239 -4.21 16.62 -1.93
C LEU A 239 -5.03 16.55 -0.63
N ALA A 240 -6.31 16.18 -0.73
CA ALA A 240 -7.11 15.83 0.44
C ALA A 240 -7.00 14.32 0.74
N VAL A 241 -6.72 13.94 1.98
CA VAL A 241 -6.65 12.54 2.44
C VAL A 241 -7.70 12.31 3.51
N PHE A 242 -8.73 11.53 3.21
CA PHE A 242 -9.73 11.07 4.16
C PHE A 242 -9.30 9.74 4.77
N LEU A 243 -8.93 9.76 6.04
CA LEU A 243 -8.38 8.60 6.73
C LEU A 243 -9.42 7.96 7.64
N THR A 244 -9.75 6.69 7.42
CA THR A 244 -10.58 5.88 8.34
C THR A 244 -9.74 4.80 9.02
N ASP A 245 -10.34 4.11 10.00
CA ASP A 245 -9.73 2.99 10.73
C ASP A 245 -10.71 1.80 10.72
N ASP A 246 -10.31 0.65 10.18
CA ASP A 246 -11.15 -0.55 10.02
C ASP A 246 -12.56 -0.28 9.43
N VAL A 247 -12.63 0.60 8.42
CA VAL A 247 -13.84 0.87 7.63
C VAL A 247 -13.62 0.37 6.22
N ILE A 248 -14.41 -0.61 5.80
CA ILE A 248 -14.39 -1.19 4.46
C ILE A 248 -15.71 -0.88 3.77
N LEU A 249 -15.67 -0.72 2.45
CA LEU A 249 -16.89 -0.54 1.66
C LEU A 249 -17.25 -1.80 0.86
N SER A 250 -18.53 -1.96 0.56
CA SER A 250 -19.03 -2.96 -0.39
C SER A 250 -20.31 -2.50 -1.06
N ASP A 251 -20.71 -3.21 -2.12
CA ASP A 251 -21.98 -2.97 -2.82
C ASP A 251 -23.18 -3.34 -1.93
N GLY A 252 -23.63 -2.36 -1.16
CA GLY A 252 -24.60 -2.57 -0.09
C GLY A 252 -23.96 -3.13 1.18
N PRO A 253 -24.73 -3.31 2.27
CA PRO A 253 -24.18 -3.75 3.55
C PRO A 253 -23.80 -5.25 3.59
N ASN A 254 -24.06 -6.04 2.54
CA ASN A 254 -23.83 -7.48 2.53
C ASN A 254 -22.53 -7.81 1.76
N PRO A 255 -21.50 -8.40 2.40
CA PRO A 255 -20.17 -8.61 1.82
C PRO A 255 -20.08 -9.77 0.80
N ALA A 256 -21.17 -10.06 0.08
CA ALA A 256 -21.14 -11.06 -1.00
C ALA A 256 -20.36 -10.58 -2.24
N GLY A 257 -19.92 -9.32 -2.27
CA GLY A 257 -19.09 -8.70 -3.31
C GLY A 257 -17.66 -8.37 -2.87
N SER A 258 -16.90 -7.70 -3.73
CA SER A 258 -15.52 -7.25 -3.46
C SER A 258 -15.49 -6.19 -2.34
N LEU A 259 -14.51 -6.30 -1.44
CA LEU A 259 -14.30 -5.35 -0.34
C LEU A 259 -13.42 -4.18 -0.78
N VAL A 260 -13.89 -2.96 -0.66
CA VAL A 260 -13.17 -1.75 -1.08
C VAL A 260 -12.41 -1.17 0.11
N LEU A 261 -11.08 -1.06 0.01
CA LEU A 261 -10.19 -0.68 1.11
C LEU A 261 -9.72 0.79 1.05
N GLY A 262 -9.79 1.36 -0.13
CA GLY A 262 -9.45 2.73 -0.47
C GLY A 262 -10.12 3.12 -1.79
N ALA A 263 -10.01 4.39 -2.14
CA ALA A 263 -10.27 4.92 -3.46
C ALA A 263 -9.63 6.30 -3.58
N HIS A 264 -9.23 6.70 -4.77
CA HIS A 264 -8.91 8.08 -5.09
C HIS A 264 -9.90 8.65 -6.11
N GLY A 265 -9.90 9.97 -6.27
CA GLY A 265 -10.77 10.62 -7.23
C GLY A 265 -10.52 12.11 -7.36
N ALA A 266 -11.32 12.72 -8.23
CA ALA A 266 -11.31 14.16 -8.43
C ALA A 266 -12.72 14.70 -8.61
N GLY A 267 -12.94 15.93 -8.16
CA GLY A 267 -14.21 16.59 -8.33
C GLY A 267 -14.14 18.10 -8.15
N PRO A 268 -15.24 18.81 -8.40
CA PRO A 268 -15.33 20.23 -8.13
C PRO A 268 -15.09 20.52 -6.65
N ALA A 269 -14.18 21.45 -6.33
CA ALA A 269 -13.93 21.84 -4.94
C ALA A 269 -15.12 22.58 -4.28
N THR A 270 -16.16 22.94 -5.05
CA THR A 270 -17.34 23.66 -4.55
C THR A 270 -18.65 23.07 -5.10
N SER A 271 -19.38 22.35 -4.22
CA SER A 271 -20.77 21.88 -4.32
C SER A 271 -21.13 20.90 -5.45
N SER A 272 -22.06 19.98 -5.13
CA SER A 272 -22.63 18.84 -5.85
C SER A 272 -23.24 19.07 -7.26
N SER A 273 -22.95 20.18 -7.91
CA SER A 273 -23.05 20.32 -9.36
C SER A 273 -21.65 20.21 -9.92
N SER A 274 -21.44 19.51 -11.04
CA SER A 274 -20.30 19.78 -11.92
C SER A 274 -19.97 21.28 -11.86
N GLY A 275 -18.83 21.61 -11.24
CA GLY A 275 -18.57 22.95 -10.70
C GLY A 275 -18.89 23.99 -11.76
N SER A 276 -19.43 25.14 -11.33
CA SER A 276 -19.84 26.22 -12.23
C SER A 276 -18.92 26.29 -13.43
N ALA A 277 -19.39 25.99 -14.64
CA ALA A 277 -18.59 26.03 -15.87
C ALA A 277 -18.07 27.47 -16.19
N HIS A 278 -18.25 28.41 -15.25
CA HIS A 278 -18.07 29.85 -15.37
C HIS A 278 -16.95 30.43 -14.48
N GLY A 279 -15.82 29.74 -14.35
CA GLY A 279 -14.61 30.24 -13.68
C GLY A 279 -13.59 30.84 -14.65
N SER A 280 -14.00 31.13 -15.89
CA SER A 280 -13.16 31.74 -16.93
C SER A 280 -11.80 31.04 -17.12
N GLY A 281 -11.79 29.71 -16.98
CA GLY A 281 -10.59 28.88 -17.07
C GLY A 281 -9.94 28.52 -15.73
N ASN A 282 -10.20 29.24 -14.63
CA ASN A 282 -9.57 29.03 -13.32
C ASN A 282 -10.41 28.17 -12.36
N GLN A 283 -10.98 27.08 -12.86
CA GLN A 283 -11.90 26.25 -12.09
C GLN A 283 -11.16 25.45 -11.02
N PRO A 284 -11.67 25.40 -9.78
CA PRO A 284 -11.06 24.57 -8.75
C PRO A 284 -11.44 23.10 -8.95
N VAL A 285 -10.44 22.25 -9.16
CA VAL A 285 -10.58 20.80 -9.17
C VAL A 285 -9.81 20.26 -7.97
N GLN A 286 -10.52 19.63 -7.05
CA GLN A 286 -9.93 19.02 -5.87
C GLN A 286 -9.72 17.54 -6.14
N THR A 287 -8.48 17.07 -6.03
CA THR A 287 -8.17 15.65 -6.01
C THR A 287 -8.12 15.16 -4.57
N PHE A 288 -8.47 13.90 -4.35
CA PHE A 288 -8.53 13.34 -3.02
C PHE A 288 -8.28 11.83 -3.02
N VAL A 289 -7.91 11.33 -1.85
CA VAL A 289 -7.77 9.92 -1.51
C VAL A 289 -8.63 9.65 -0.29
N TRP A 290 -9.34 8.53 -0.28
CA TRP A 290 -9.85 7.91 0.93
C TRP A 290 -9.17 6.55 1.09
N ALA A 291 -8.74 6.22 2.29
CA ALA A 291 -8.25 4.89 2.60
C ALA A 291 -8.46 4.56 4.07
N SER A 292 -8.65 3.28 4.37
CA SER A 292 -8.69 2.80 5.74
C SER A 292 -7.34 2.27 6.19
N TRP A 293 -6.93 2.66 7.41
CA TRP A 293 -6.03 1.83 8.20
C TRP A 293 -6.69 0.48 8.44
N LEU A 294 -5.89 -0.59 8.38
CA LEU A 294 -6.36 -1.96 8.53
C LEU A 294 -5.63 -2.61 9.69
N THR A 295 -6.35 -2.91 10.77
CA THR A 295 -5.76 -3.61 11.92
C THR A 295 -5.17 -4.96 11.48
N PRO A 296 -3.90 -5.26 11.82
CA PRO A 296 -3.29 -6.57 11.60
C PRO A 296 -4.21 -7.71 12.02
N GLY A 297 -4.31 -8.74 11.17
CA GLY A 297 -5.23 -9.86 11.37
C GLY A 297 -6.65 -9.64 10.84
N PHE A 298 -6.94 -8.46 10.26
CA PHE A 298 -8.13 -8.24 9.44
C PHE A 298 -8.18 -9.24 8.28
N PHE A 299 -7.11 -9.25 7.46
CA PHE A 299 -6.91 -10.24 6.39
C PHE A 299 -6.08 -11.42 6.89
N SER A 300 -6.26 -12.57 6.24
CA SER A 300 -5.48 -13.77 6.50
C SER A 300 -3.98 -13.45 6.44
N ARG A 301 -3.22 -13.89 7.44
CA ARG A 301 -1.76 -13.71 7.47
C ARG A 301 -1.05 -14.68 6.52
N SER A 302 -1.73 -15.74 6.10
CA SER A 302 -1.19 -16.72 5.16
C SER A 302 -1.46 -16.38 3.69
N THR A 303 -2.57 -15.67 3.38
CA THR A 303 -2.98 -15.33 2.01
C THR A 303 -3.21 -13.83 1.74
N GLY A 304 -3.02 -12.97 2.73
CA GLY A 304 -3.23 -11.52 2.62
C GLY A 304 -2.33 -10.72 3.55
N TRP A 305 -1.11 -11.22 3.82
CA TRP A 305 -0.20 -10.65 4.82
C TRP A 305 0.11 -9.17 4.60
N ALA A 306 0.27 -8.70 3.36
CA ALA A 306 0.58 -7.30 3.10
C ALA A 306 -0.60 -6.35 3.39
N LYS A 307 -1.85 -6.83 3.39
CA LYS A 307 -3.06 -6.00 3.51
C LYS A 307 -3.36 -5.63 4.97
N GLN A 308 -2.54 -4.76 5.53
CA GLN A 308 -2.69 -4.23 6.88
C GLN A 308 -2.10 -2.82 6.95
N ASP A 309 -2.28 -2.14 8.08
CA ASP A 309 -1.76 -0.80 8.36
C ASP A 309 -2.01 0.25 7.27
N VAL A 310 -0.97 0.76 6.61
CA VAL A 310 -1.01 1.79 5.59
C VAL A 310 -1.07 1.22 4.17
N TYR A 311 -1.22 -0.10 4.01
CA TYR A 311 -1.27 -0.76 2.70
C TYR A 311 -2.24 -0.06 1.73
N SER A 312 -3.50 0.12 2.14
CA SER A 312 -4.52 0.75 1.30
C SER A 312 -4.16 2.20 0.96
N LEU A 313 -3.69 2.98 1.93
CA LEU A 313 -3.30 4.36 1.67
C LEU A 313 -2.08 4.47 0.76
N SER A 314 -1.12 3.54 0.88
CA SER A 314 0.06 3.49 0.02
C SER A 314 -0.31 3.23 -1.44
N HIS A 315 -1.27 2.32 -1.65
CA HIS A 315 -1.86 1.98 -2.95
C HIS A 315 -2.53 3.22 -3.54
N GLU A 316 -3.48 3.83 -2.83
CA GLU A 316 -4.23 4.97 -3.36
C GLU A 316 -3.37 6.20 -3.65
N LEU A 317 -2.30 6.43 -2.88
CA LEU A 317 -1.40 7.56 -3.14
C LEU A 317 -0.60 7.38 -4.43
N ALA A 318 -0.18 6.15 -4.74
CA ALA A 318 0.54 5.84 -5.97
C ALA A 318 -0.39 5.93 -7.19
N GLU A 319 -1.60 5.39 -7.08
CA GLU A 319 -2.63 5.48 -8.11
C GLU A 319 -3.03 6.92 -8.37
N TRP A 320 -3.37 7.68 -7.32
CA TRP A 320 -3.67 9.10 -7.43
C TRP A 320 -2.54 9.89 -8.12
N ALA A 321 -1.27 9.57 -7.84
CA ALA A 321 -0.18 10.29 -8.48
C ALA A 321 -0.09 10.00 -9.99
N ASN A 322 -0.45 8.78 -10.40
CA ASN A 322 -0.39 8.33 -11.80
C ASN A 322 -1.69 8.60 -12.57
N ASN A 323 -2.83 8.74 -11.89
CA ASN A 323 -4.15 8.99 -12.44
C ASN A 323 -4.97 10.01 -11.60
N PRO A 324 -4.46 11.24 -11.36
CA PRO A 324 -5.03 12.17 -10.37
C PRO A 324 -6.46 12.61 -10.65
N PHE A 325 -6.96 12.40 -11.87
CA PHE A 325 -8.29 12.81 -12.28
C PHE A 325 -9.21 11.67 -12.69
N GLY A 326 -8.74 10.42 -12.59
CA GLY A 326 -9.51 9.24 -12.97
C GLY A 326 -9.76 9.11 -14.48
N ASP A 327 -9.00 9.81 -15.32
CA ASP A 327 -9.23 9.90 -16.77
C ASP A 327 -8.05 9.41 -17.63
N ASN A 328 -6.96 8.95 -17.00
CA ASN A 328 -5.87 8.31 -17.73
C ASN A 328 -6.25 6.89 -18.14
N THR A 329 -6.21 6.63 -19.45
CA THR A 329 -6.43 5.31 -20.02
C THR A 329 -5.17 4.78 -20.70
N VAL A 330 -5.04 3.47 -20.70
CA VAL A 330 -3.94 2.71 -21.32
C VAL A 330 -4.49 1.61 -22.22
N GLN A 331 -3.62 0.91 -22.95
CA GLN A 331 -4.06 -0.28 -23.68
C GLN A 331 -4.58 -1.32 -22.67
N PRO A 332 -5.74 -1.95 -22.92
CA PRO A 332 -6.34 -2.91 -22.00
C PRO A 332 -5.36 -3.97 -21.50
N TRP A 333 -5.47 -4.29 -20.22
CA TRP A 333 -4.61 -5.22 -19.50
C TRP A 333 -5.43 -6.18 -18.65
N THR A 334 -4.80 -7.30 -18.30
CA THR A 334 -5.32 -8.25 -17.30
C THR A 334 -4.23 -8.66 -16.34
N SER A 335 -4.63 -9.09 -15.14
CA SER A 335 -3.75 -9.67 -14.15
C SER A 335 -4.35 -10.97 -13.62
N ASP A 336 -3.59 -12.07 -13.70
CA ASP A 336 -3.95 -13.35 -13.06
C ASP A 336 -3.95 -13.23 -11.53
N ARG A 337 -3.44 -12.12 -10.99
CA ARG A 337 -3.40 -11.78 -9.57
C ARG A 337 -4.48 -10.82 -9.15
N ALA A 338 -5.18 -10.20 -10.07
CA ALA A 338 -6.20 -9.21 -9.77
C ALA A 338 -7.43 -9.47 -10.65
N MET A 339 -7.94 -10.70 -10.58
CA MET A 339 -9.05 -11.17 -11.42
C MET A 339 -10.33 -10.35 -11.23
N GLN A 340 -10.50 -9.70 -10.07
CA GLN A 340 -11.64 -8.85 -9.76
C GLN A 340 -11.75 -7.63 -10.69
N TYR A 341 -10.65 -7.17 -11.28
CA TYR A 341 -10.64 -6.04 -12.23
C TYR A 341 -10.94 -6.47 -13.67
N GLY A 342 -10.84 -7.77 -13.97
CA GLY A 342 -11.08 -8.29 -15.31
C GLY A 342 -10.14 -7.68 -16.37
N CYS A 343 -10.72 -7.30 -17.51
CA CYS A 343 -10.04 -6.57 -18.58
C CYS A 343 -10.26 -5.08 -18.36
N SER A 344 -9.24 -4.38 -17.87
CA SER A 344 -9.31 -2.95 -17.58
C SER A 344 -8.40 -2.16 -18.51
N ASN A 345 -8.79 -0.94 -18.85
CA ASN A 345 -7.98 0.03 -19.57
C ASN A 345 -7.60 1.24 -18.70
N GLU A 346 -7.87 1.17 -17.40
CA GLU A 346 -7.57 2.24 -16.46
C GLU A 346 -6.08 2.22 -16.09
N PHE A 347 -5.51 3.40 -15.84
CA PHE A 347 -4.12 3.52 -15.40
C PHE A 347 -4.02 3.47 -13.87
N GLU A 348 -4.40 2.34 -13.28
CA GLU A 348 -4.41 2.10 -11.84
C GLU A 348 -3.22 1.24 -11.44
N THR A 349 -2.19 1.83 -10.84
CA THR A 349 -0.88 1.20 -10.61
C THR A 349 -0.90 0.09 -9.57
N GLY A 350 -1.70 0.19 -8.51
CA GLY A 350 -1.74 -0.81 -7.45
C GLY A 350 -2.68 -1.96 -7.79
N ASP A 351 -3.71 -1.71 -8.58
CA ASP A 351 -4.75 -2.68 -8.95
C ASP A 351 -4.21 -3.99 -9.56
N PRO A 352 -3.33 -3.98 -10.59
CA PRO A 352 -2.77 -5.21 -11.15
C PRO A 352 -2.07 -6.07 -10.10
N VAL A 353 -1.39 -5.45 -9.14
CA VAL A 353 -0.55 -6.06 -8.12
C VAL A 353 -1.24 -6.17 -6.76
N PHE A 354 -2.57 -6.01 -6.71
CA PHE A 354 -3.31 -6.00 -5.45
C PHE A 354 -3.03 -7.23 -4.58
N GLY A 355 -2.75 -6.99 -3.30
CA GLY A 355 -2.36 -7.96 -2.29
C GLY A 355 -0.88 -8.32 -2.27
N TYR A 356 -0.06 -7.73 -3.16
CA TYR A 356 1.40 -7.82 -3.11
C TYR A 356 1.98 -6.57 -2.46
N GLY A 357 3.04 -6.74 -1.68
CA GLY A 357 3.65 -5.65 -0.94
C GLY A 357 4.94 -6.05 -0.24
N PHE A 358 5.47 -5.13 0.53
CA PHE A 358 6.71 -5.26 1.28
C PHE A 358 6.65 -4.47 2.58
N THR A 359 7.62 -4.70 3.46
CA THR A 359 7.70 -3.95 4.71
C THR A 359 8.79 -2.90 4.73
N LEU A 360 8.54 -1.82 5.46
CA LEU A 360 9.52 -0.78 5.69
C LEU A 360 9.28 -0.03 6.99
N GLY A 361 10.36 0.47 7.59
CA GLY A 361 10.30 1.24 8.83
C GLY A 361 9.79 0.45 10.03
N LYS A 362 9.64 1.14 11.16
CA LYS A 362 9.09 0.60 12.40
C LYS A 362 7.70 1.17 12.60
N ASN A 363 6.68 0.31 12.65
CA ASN A 363 5.32 0.72 12.98
C ASN A 363 5.20 0.88 14.51
N PRO A 364 4.86 2.07 15.04
CA PRO A 364 4.73 2.31 16.47
C PRO A 364 3.45 1.73 17.07
N LEU A 365 2.44 1.39 16.25
CA LEU A 365 1.22 0.76 16.73
C LEU A 365 1.45 -0.73 16.95
N HIS A 366 1.42 -1.11 18.23
CA HIS A 366 1.57 -2.49 18.68
C HIS A 366 0.20 -3.15 18.80
N GLU A 367 -0.26 -3.74 17.71
CA GLU A 367 -1.48 -4.53 17.66
C GLU A 367 -1.17 -6.03 17.75
N ARG A 368 -2.13 -6.83 18.19
CA ARG A 368 -1.96 -8.26 18.50
C ARG A 368 -1.24 -9.07 17.40
N PHE A 369 -1.54 -8.76 16.15
CA PHE A 369 -1.02 -9.50 14.99
C PHE A 369 0.03 -8.71 14.19
N SER A 370 0.43 -7.53 14.67
CA SER A 370 1.45 -6.71 14.03
C SER A 370 2.81 -7.41 14.11
N ASP A 371 3.61 -7.28 13.06
CA ASP A 371 5.02 -7.67 13.07
C ASP A 371 5.98 -6.50 13.34
N GLY A 372 5.42 -5.33 13.71
CA GLY A 372 6.17 -4.14 14.10
C GLY A 372 6.72 -3.32 12.93
N THR A 373 6.34 -3.63 11.70
CA THR A 373 6.73 -2.89 10.48
C THR A 373 5.50 -2.37 9.74
N TYR A 374 5.66 -1.34 8.89
CA TYR A 374 4.59 -0.91 7.99
C TYR A 374 4.59 -1.80 6.75
N HIS A 375 3.41 -2.11 6.23
CA HIS A 375 3.19 -2.86 5.00
C HIS A 375 2.74 -1.93 3.89
N LEU A 376 3.52 -1.90 2.82
CA LEU A 376 3.34 -1.01 1.68
C LEU A 376 2.93 -1.84 0.47
N SER A 377 2.01 -1.32 -0.34
CA SER A 377 1.59 -1.95 -1.60
C SER A 377 2.75 -1.96 -2.60
N ASP A 378 2.80 -3.02 -3.41
CA ASP A 378 3.54 -2.97 -4.68
C ASP A 378 2.77 -2.07 -5.67
N GLU A 379 3.47 -1.58 -6.68
CA GLU A 379 2.92 -0.72 -7.72
C GLU A 379 3.41 -1.20 -9.08
N ALA A 380 2.50 -1.51 -10.00
CA ALA A 380 2.83 -1.63 -11.41
C ALA A 380 3.26 -0.25 -11.93
N LEU A 381 4.40 -0.20 -12.59
CA LEU A 381 4.97 1.04 -13.10
C LEU A 381 4.47 1.30 -14.53
N LEU A 382 4.45 2.56 -14.96
CA LEU A 382 4.10 2.99 -16.31
C LEU A 382 4.69 2.10 -17.44
N PRO A 383 5.96 1.63 -17.38
CA PRO A 383 6.51 0.68 -18.36
C PRO A 383 5.68 -0.62 -18.54
N TRP A 384 5.02 -1.12 -17.50
CA TRP A 384 4.17 -2.31 -17.56
C TRP A 384 2.96 -2.07 -18.45
N PHE A 385 2.23 -0.98 -18.21
CA PHE A 385 1.05 -0.58 -18.99
C PHE A 385 1.38 -0.18 -20.43
N MET A 386 2.52 0.51 -20.62
CA MET A 386 2.97 0.96 -21.94
C MET A 386 3.66 -0.15 -22.75
N ARG A 387 3.86 -1.32 -22.15
CA ARG A 387 4.60 -2.45 -22.73
C ARG A 387 5.95 -2.01 -23.26
N SER A 388 6.63 -1.20 -22.44
CA SER A 388 7.91 -0.61 -22.77
C SER A 388 9.02 -1.64 -22.72
N ALA A 389 9.99 -1.52 -23.62
CA ALA A 389 11.16 -2.39 -23.64
C ALA A 389 12.08 -2.11 -22.43
N PRO A 390 12.80 -3.12 -21.88
CA PRO A 390 13.72 -2.98 -20.74
C PRO A 390 14.69 -1.80 -20.82
N GLU A 391 15.23 -1.52 -22.00
CA GLU A 391 16.20 -0.45 -22.25
C GLU A 391 15.63 0.98 -22.11
N THR A 392 14.31 1.11 -21.99
CA THR A 392 13.62 2.42 -21.88
C THR A 392 13.15 2.75 -20.46
N GLN A 393 13.45 1.90 -19.49
CA GLN A 393 12.98 1.99 -18.10
C GLN A 393 14.16 1.93 -17.11
N GLY A 394 13.86 2.07 -15.82
CA GLY A 394 14.86 1.90 -14.77
C GLY A 394 15.44 0.49 -14.75
N THR A 395 16.75 0.38 -14.53
CA THR A 395 17.42 -0.92 -14.43
C THR A 395 16.86 -1.72 -13.26
N GLN A 396 16.54 -3.00 -13.50
CA GLN A 396 16.24 -3.97 -12.44
C GLN A 396 17.55 -4.45 -11.80
N HIS A 397 17.90 -5.73 -11.92
CA HIS A 397 19.23 -6.23 -11.59
C HIS A 397 20.18 -6.21 -12.81
N ASP A 398 19.61 -6.15 -14.02
CA ASP A 398 20.31 -6.05 -15.30
C ASP A 398 19.49 -5.17 -16.27
N ALA A 399 20.16 -4.45 -17.18
CA ALA A 399 19.51 -3.52 -18.11
C ALA A 399 18.66 -4.21 -19.19
N THR A 400 18.83 -5.51 -19.39
CA THR A 400 18.02 -6.34 -20.30
C THR A 400 16.74 -6.86 -19.64
N VAL A 401 16.59 -6.68 -18.33
CA VAL A 401 15.42 -7.11 -17.56
C VAL A 401 14.58 -5.89 -17.22
N GLY A 402 13.33 -5.90 -17.66
CA GLY A 402 12.42 -4.79 -17.43
C GLY A 402 11.98 -4.71 -15.96
N ARG A 403 11.93 -3.49 -15.44
CA ARG A 403 11.41 -3.19 -14.11
C ARG A 403 9.95 -2.74 -14.20
N TYR A 404 9.05 -3.70 -14.12
CA TYR A 404 7.62 -3.44 -14.34
C TYR A 404 6.82 -3.17 -13.07
N THR A 405 7.36 -3.48 -11.88
CA THR A 405 6.76 -3.08 -10.61
C THR A 405 7.80 -2.48 -9.67
N PHE A 406 7.34 -1.84 -8.60
CA PHE A 406 8.24 -1.32 -7.58
C PHE A 406 9.01 -2.43 -6.84
N LEU A 407 8.39 -3.58 -6.57
CA LEU A 407 9.06 -4.77 -6.02
C LEU A 407 10.11 -5.36 -6.97
N GLY A 408 9.93 -5.24 -8.29
CA GLY A 408 10.82 -5.83 -9.28
C GLY A 408 10.96 -7.36 -9.09
N ASP A 409 12.19 -7.87 -8.99
CA ASP A 409 12.47 -9.30 -8.80
C ASP A 409 11.85 -9.89 -7.51
N LEU A 410 11.50 -9.05 -6.53
CA LEU A 410 10.82 -9.51 -5.31
C LEU A 410 9.34 -9.80 -5.54
N ASN A 411 8.73 -9.31 -6.62
CA ASN A 411 7.37 -9.69 -6.95
C ASN A 411 7.38 -11.18 -7.39
N PRO A 412 6.67 -12.08 -6.69
CA PRO A 412 6.76 -13.51 -6.97
C PRO A 412 5.93 -13.95 -8.18
N ALA A 413 5.10 -13.06 -8.75
CA ALA A 413 4.25 -13.39 -9.89
C ALA A 413 4.96 -13.06 -11.21
N ALA A 414 5.12 -14.08 -12.05
CA ALA A 414 5.83 -13.98 -13.33
C ALA A 414 5.21 -12.95 -14.30
N THR A 415 3.91 -12.67 -14.19
CA THR A 415 3.20 -11.62 -14.94
C THR A 415 3.80 -10.23 -14.76
N PHE A 416 4.50 -9.99 -13.65
CA PHE A 416 5.14 -8.72 -13.32
C PHE A 416 6.63 -8.68 -13.63
N HIS A 417 7.18 -9.72 -14.27
CA HIS A 417 8.55 -9.72 -14.80
C HIS A 417 8.58 -9.46 -16.31
N GLN A 418 7.42 -9.15 -16.89
CA GLN A 418 7.20 -8.95 -18.32
C GLN A 418 6.16 -7.83 -18.53
N PRO A 419 6.04 -7.27 -19.74
CA PRO A 419 4.97 -6.32 -20.09
C PRO A 419 3.56 -6.85 -19.77
N ALA A 420 2.62 -5.93 -19.57
CA ALA A 420 1.23 -6.27 -19.27
C ALA A 420 0.61 -7.23 -20.32
N PRO A 421 0.00 -8.36 -19.90
CA PRO A 421 -0.80 -9.19 -20.80
C PRO A 421 -1.94 -8.38 -21.41
N THR A 422 -2.26 -8.65 -22.67
CA THR A 422 -3.43 -8.06 -23.34
C THR A 422 -4.70 -8.85 -23.04
N CYS A 423 -5.81 -8.13 -23.03
CA CYS A 423 -7.14 -8.61 -23.35
C CYS A 423 -7.67 -7.77 -24.54
#